data_AF-A0A0C9ZZ78-F1
#
_entry.id   AF-A0A0C9ZZ78-F1
#
_cell.length_a   1.000
_cell.length_b   1.000
_cell.length_c   1.000
_cell.angle_alpha   90.00
_cell.angle_beta   90.00
_cell.angle_gamma   90.00
#
_symmetry.space_group_name_H-M   'P 1'
#
loop_
_entity.id
_entity.type
_entity.pdbx_description
1 polymer ?
#
loop_
_entity_poly.entity_id
_entity_poly.type
_entity_poly.pdbx_seq_one_letter_code
_entity_poly.pdbx_strand_id
1 'polypeptide(L)'
;LSLIVTQLLYEVGLYAVSPALPRTCKVLYAVFKASPASYRAQYLVACIEQSHPREDAIITKLLRYPICSEDVLEAYFRMTPSKAGSRKRWVPELPRHLFRSLAIKSKSLRSSSAPCVAARRGRSAGETLPWTELDHPLPLLRYLYTCPHIHPPAVNSHEGYALTKAVQSGFVPLIQFLLNHGATPDWKSSLAVLIAISRRDLPMVRMLVERSETIHALPEGEKVGAKRRRLEDRVSITPKMLRAAVKCKAQDIIEYFTREKGCIPDIHTLLMLE
;
A
#
# COMPACT_ATOMS: atom_id res chain seq x y z
N LEU A 1 -13.28 39.43 6.96
CA LEU A 1 -13.51 38.85 8.31
C LEU A 1 -13.19 37.35 8.37
N SER A 2 -13.64 36.52 7.42
CA SER A 2 -13.39 35.05 7.44
C SER A 2 -11.91 34.64 7.37
N LEU A 3 -11.07 35.35 6.62
CA LEU A 3 -9.63 35.07 6.50
C LEU A 3 -8.89 35.26 7.83
N ILE A 4 -9.18 36.33 8.57
CA ILE A 4 -8.54 36.63 9.86
C ILE A 4 -8.89 35.56 10.89
N VAL A 5 -10.16 35.15 10.95
CA VAL A 5 -10.60 34.08 11.86
C VAL A 5 -9.91 32.76 11.52
N THR A 6 -9.74 32.46 10.24
CA THR A 6 -9.07 31.23 9.79
C THR A 6 -7.58 31.25 10.16
N GLN A 7 -6.91 32.39 9.98
CA GLN A 7 -5.51 32.58 10.35
C GLN A 7 -5.31 32.44 11.87
N LEU A 8 -6.19 33.02 12.68
CA LEU A 8 -6.13 32.89 14.14
C LEU A 8 -6.32 31.43 14.58
N LEU A 9 -7.24 30.69 13.94
CA LEU A 9 -7.43 29.26 14.22
C LEU A 9 -6.18 28.43 13.88
N TYR A 10 -5.46 28.81 12.82
CA TYR A 10 -4.17 28.20 12.47
C TYR A 10 -3.11 28.49 13.53
N GLU A 11 -2.97 29.74 13.97
CA GLU A 11 -2.02 30.10 15.04
C GLU A 11 -2.31 29.37 16.35
N VAL A 12 -3.58 29.31 16.78
CA VAL A 12 -4.01 28.53 17.95
C VAL A 12 -3.67 27.05 17.76
N GLY A 13 -3.88 26.50 16.56
CA GLY A 13 -3.54 25.12 16.25
C GLY A 13 -2.04 24.82 16.32
N LEU A 14 -1.21 25.73 15.82
CA LEU A 14 0.25 25.63 15.90
C LEU A 14 0.78 25.78 17.33
N TYR A 15 0.16 26.64 18.14
CA TYR A 15 0.54 26.79 19.54
C TYR A 15 0.14 25.58 20.39
N ALA A 16 -1.08 25.08 20.20
CA ALA A 16 -1.60 23.96 20.97
C ALA A 16 -0.93 22.62 20.59
N VAL A 17 -0.51 22.45 19.32
CA VAL A 17 0.06 21.22 18.73
C VAL A 17 -0.79 19.96 18.98
N SER A 18 -2.06 20.14 19.36
CA SER A 18 -2.92 19.04 19.79
C SER A 18 -3.60 18.35 18.60
N PRO A 19 -3.43 17.02 18.40
CA PRO A 19 -4.11 16.30 17.33
C PRO A 19 -5.62 16.14 17.59
N ALA A 20 -6.08 16.45 18.81
CA ALA A 20 -7.49 16.39 19.17
C ALA A 20 -8.25 17.66 18.76
N LEU A 21 -7.57 18.80 18.58
CA LEU A 21 -8.21 20.09 18.30
C LEU A 21 -9.09 20.06 17.04
N PRO A 22 -8.66 19.49 15.89
CA PRO A 22 -9.53 19.39 14.73
C PRO A 22 -10.73 18.46 14.91
N ARG A 23 -10.75 17.62 15.96
CA ARG A 23 -11.79 16.60 16.18
C ARG A 23 -12.88 17.04 17.14
N THR A 24 -12.71 18.18 17.82
CA THR A 24 -13.68 18.67 18.80
C THR A 24 -15.00 19.10 18.15
N CYS A 25 -14.95 19.65 16.93
CA CYS A 25 -16.14 20.10 16.21
C CYS A 25 -15.98 19.93 14.68
N LYS A 26 -17.10 19.72 13.97
CA LYS A 26 -17.15 19.56 12.50
C LYS A 26 -16.60 20.78 11.75
N VAL A 27 -16.83 21.99 12.27
CA VAL A 27 -16.36 23.24 11.64
C VAL A 27 -14.84 23.30 11.70
N LEU A 28 -14.24 23.07 12.87
CA LEU A 28 -12.79 23.02 13.04
C LEU A 28 -12.18 21.92 12.18
N TYR A 29 -12.80 20.74 12.15
CA TYR A 29 -12.37 19.66 11.26
C TYR A 29 -12.30 20.11 9.81
N ALA A 30 -13.35 20.78 9.29
CA ALA A 30 -13.39 21.27 7.93
C ALA A 30 -12.32 22.33 7.66
N VAL A 31 -12.13 23.29 8.58
CA VAL A 31 -11.12 24.36 8.48
C VAL A 31 -9.71 23.78 8.41
N PHE A 32 -9.35 22.87 9.32
CA PHE A 32 -8.03 22.25 9.32
C PHE A 32 -7.86 21.25 8.17
N LYS A 33 -8.92 20.57 7.72
CA LYS A 33 -8.88 19.70 6.54
C LYS A 33 -8.67 20.48 5.23
N ALA A 34 -9.11 21.74 5.18
CA ALA A 34 -8.91 22.64 4.05
C ALA A 34 -7.58 23.43 4.13
N SER A 35 -6.81 23.27 5.21
CA SER A 35 -5.56 24.02 5.42
C SER A 35 -4.52 23.79 4.33
N PRO A 36 -3.68 24.79 4.00
CA PRO A 36 -2.62 24.65 3.01
C PRO A 36 -1.53 23.68 3.49
N ALA A 37 -0.77 23.13 2.53
CA ALA A 37 0.31 22.18 2.83
C ALA A 37 1.41 22.78 3.72
N SER A 38 1.70 24.08 3.55
CA SER A 38 2.66 24.84 4.38
C SER A 38 2.25 24.86 5.85
N TYR A 39 0.98 25.11 6.15
CA TYR A 39 0.45 25.08 7.51
C TYR A 39 0.57 23.68 8.13
N ARG A 40 0.19 22.64 7.37
CA ARG A 40 0.30 21.25 7.84
C ARG A 40 1.75 20.87 8.10
N ALA A 41 2.68 21.32 7.27
CA ALA A 41 4.11 21.12 7.46
C ALA A 41 4.62 21.82 8.72
N GLN A 42 4.23 23.08 8.96
CA GLN A 42 4.53 23.82 10.20
C GLN A 42 4.02 23.07 11.44
N TYR A 43 2.78 22.58 11.39
CA TYR A 43 2.19 21.80 12.48
C TYR A 43 2.98 20.51 12.75
N LEU A 44 3.43 19.82 11.68
CA LEU A 44 4.26 18.61 11.81
C LEU A 44 5.66 18.92 12.38
N VAL A 45 6.27 20.05 12.01
CA VAL A 45 7.52 20.52 12.63
C VAL A 45 7.32 20.71 14.13
N ALA A 46 6.28 21.45 14.54
CA ALA A 46 5.98 21.67 15.96
C ALA A 46 5.72 20.34 16.72
N CYS A 47 5.02 19.39 16.10
CA CYS A 47 4.80 18.03 16.64
C CYS A 47 6.09 17.22 16.83
N ILE A 48 7.08 17.42 15.96
CA ILE A 48 8.39 16.78 16.09
C ILE A 48 9.18 17.45 17.19
N GLU A 49 9.23 18.77 17.20
CA GLU A 49 9.95 19.56 18.19
C GLU A 49 9.46 19.25 19.60
N GLN A 50 8.15 19.21 19.85
CA GLN A 50 7.64 18.86 21.19
C GLN A 50 8.03 17.46 21.66
N SER A 51 8.10 16.50 20.75
CA SER A 51 8.33 15.10 21.09
C SER A 51 9.79 14.69 21.11
N HIS A 52 10.68 15.51 20.56
CA HIS A 52 12.12 15.24 20.45
C HIS A 52 12.44 13.79 20.02
N PRO A 53 11.88 13.27 18.92
CA PRO A 53 12.19 11.92 18.48
C PRO A 53 13.67 11.84 18.06
N ARG A 54 14.23 10.65 18.17
CA ARG A 54 15.54 10.34 17.58
C ARG A 54 15.53 10.65 16.08
N GLU A 55 16.68 11.04 15.54
CA GLU A 55 16.79 11.52 14.15
C GLU A 55 16.36 10.47 13.11
N ASP A 56 16.61 9.20 13.40
CA ASP A 56 16.21 8.03 12.60
C ASP A 56 14.69 7.85 12.52
N ALA A 57 13.97 8.25 13.57
CA ALA A 57 12.52 8.08 13.68
C ALA A 57 11.71 9.26 13.13
N ILE A 58 12.35 10.37 12.73
CA ILE A 58 11.64 11.59 12.31
C ILE A 58 10.70 11.32 11.13
N ILE A 59 11.21 10.77 10.03
CA ILE A 59 10.41 10.52 8.82
C ILE A 59 9.33 9.48 9.09
N THR A 60 9.67 8.39 9.78
CA THR A 60 8.70 7.38 10.23
C THR A 60 7.57 8.02 11.04
N LYS A 61 7.89 8.98 11.92
CA LYS A 61 6.91 9.69 12.73
C LYS A 61 6.05 10.62 11.87
N LEU A 62 6.62 11.36 10.93
CA LEU A 62 5.87 12.21 9.98
C LEU A 62 4.82 11.41 9.22
N LEU A 63 5.23 10.27 8.66
CA LEU A 63 4.36 9.42 7.87
C LEU A 63 3.20 8.83 8.70
N ARG A 64 3.29 8.78 10.03
CA ARG A 64 2.18 8.30 10.90
C ARG A 64 1.02 9.28 10.94
N TYR A 65 1.22 10.54 10.55
CA TYR A 65 0.16 11.53 10.51
C TYR A 65 -0.60 11.43 9.18
N PRO A 66 -1.94 11.31 9.19
CA PRO A 66 -2.73 11.18 7.96
C PRO A 66 -2.79 12.47 7.13
N ILE A 67 -2.33 13.60 7.70
CA ILE A 67 -2.20 14.88 7.00
C ILE A 67 -0.93 14.96 6.15
N CYS A 68 -0.04 13.96 6.24
CA CYS A 68 1.21 13.89 5.51
C CYS A 68 0.96 13.46 4.05
N SER A 69 0.92 14.44 3.14
CA SER A 69 0.92 14.24 1.69
C SER A 69 2.27 14.60 1.07
N GLU A 70 2.42 14.36 -0.22
CA GLU A 70 3.59 14.78 -1.01
C GLU A 70 3.90 16.28 -0.84
N ASP A 71 2.91 17.16 -1.05
CA ASP A 71 3.08 18.61 -0.91
C ASP A 71 3.52 19.01 0.51
N VAL A 72 3.02 18.30 1.52
CA VAL A 72 3.34 18.56 2.93
C VAL A 72 4.77 18.14 3.25
N LEU A 73 5.23 17.01 2.71
CA LEU A 73 6.62 16.58 2.83
C LEU A 73 7.57 17.55 2.13
N GLU A 74 7.19 18.02 0.95
CA GLU A 74 7.99 18.99 0.22
C GLU A 74 8.10 20.32 0.97
N ALA A 75 6.99 20.85 1.48
CA ALA A 75 6.99 22.03 2.33
C ALA A 75 7.83 21.80 3.61
N TYR A 76 7.71 20.63 4.24
CA TYR A 76 8.52 20.27 5.40
C TYR A 76 10.02 20.28 5.09
N PHE A 77 10.45 19.70 3.96
CA PHE A 77 11.85 19.69 3.56
C PHE A 77 12.40 21.10 3.30
N ARG A 78 11.62 21.98 2.67
CA ARG A 78 11.98 23.39 2.46
C ARG A 78 12.19 24.13 3.79
N MET A 79 11.37 23.83 4.79
CA MET A 79 11.46 24.46 6.13
C MET A 79 12.62 23.94 6.97
N THR A 80 13.15 22.76 6.66
CA THR A 80 14.15 22.08 7.50
C THR A 80 15.33 21.57 6.68
N PRO A 81 16.09 22.48 6.01
CA PRO A 81 17.21 22.11 5.14
C PRO A 81 18.40 21.53 5.93
N SER A 82 18.63 22.01 7.16
CA SER A 82 19.75 21.59 8.02
C SER A 82 19.74 20.10 8.38
N LYS A 83 18.58 19.45 8.35
CA LYS A 83 18.40 18.03 8.70
C LYS A 83 18.45 17.10 7.48
N ALA A 84 18.79 17.61 6.29
CA ALA A 84 18.79 16.82 5.05
C ALA A 84 19.80 15.65 5.07
N GLY A 85 20.97 15.84 5.69
CA GLY A 85 22.00 14.80 5.80
C GLY A 85 21.55 13.59 6.64
N SER A 86 20.98 13.83 7.83
CA SER A 86 20.52 12.78 8.73
C SER A 86 19.39 11.92 8.14
N ARG A 87 18.53 12.48 7.28
CA ARG A 87 17.39 11.76 6.67
C ARG A 87 17.79 10.67 5.68
N LYS A 88 18.92 10.84 5.01
CA LYS A 88 19.43 9.86 4.04
C LYS A 88 20.04 8.64 4.71
N ARG A 89 20.37 8.75 6.00
CA ARG A 89 21.06 7.70 6.75
C ARG A 89 20.12 6.57 7.18
N TRP A 90 18.83 6.85 7.30
CA TRP A 90 17.89 5.95 7.98
C TRP A 90 16.72 5.56 7.08
N VAL A 91 16.38 4.27 7.12
CA VAL A 91 15.27 3.70 6.36
C VAL A 91 13.97 3.94 7.14
N PRO A 92 13.04 4.76 6.64
CA PRO A 92 11.78 5.00 7.33
C PRO A 92 10.84 3.79 7.21
N GLU A 93 9.99 3.59 8.22
CA GLU A 93 8.96 2.54 8.18
C GLU A 93 7.69 3.03 7.50
N LEU A 94 7.03 2.17 6.72
CA LEU A 94 5.73 2.44 6.13
C LEU A 94 4.59 2.22 7.14
N PRO A 95 3.82 3.27 7.51
CA PRO A 95 2.80 3.12 8.54
C PRO A 95 1.53 2.40 8.04
N ARG A 96 0.99 1.49 8.86
CA ARG A 96 -0.18 0.66 8.51
C ARG A 96 -1.40 1.43 8.02
N HIS A 97 -1.61 2.66 8.50
CA HIS A 97 -2.81 3.44 8.18
C HIS A 97 -2.95 3.77 6.68
N LEU A 98 -1.83 3.85 5.94
CA LEU A 98 -1.82 4.11 4.49
C LEU A 98 -2.57 3.02 3.71
N PHE A 99 -2.57 1.79 4.26
CA PHE A 99 -3.18 0.62 3.64
C PHE A 99 -4.51 0.22 4.29
N ARG A 100 -4.93 0.89 5.37
CA ARG A 100 -6.15 0.52 6.12
C ARG A 100 -7.43 0.84 5.32
N SER A 101 -7.43 1.92 4.56
CA SER A 101 -8.56 2.37 3.73
C SER A 101 -8.84 1.43 2.54
N LEU A 102 -7.83 0.70 2.06
CA LEU A 102 -7.97 -0.27 0.95
C LEU A 102 -9.01 -1.36 1.23
N ALA A 103 -9.19 -1.73 2.51
CA ALA A 103 -10.18 -2.72 2.93
C ALA A 103 -11.63 -2.20 2.86
N ILE A 104 -11.85 -0.89 2.81
CA ILE A 104 -13.20 -0.28 2.79
C ILE A 104 -13.76 -0.32 1.36
N LYS A 105 -12.95 0.06 0.35
CA LYS A 105 -13.33 -0.02 -1.07
C LYS A 105 -13.67 -1.47 -1.46
N SER A 106 -12.92 -2.46 -0.95
CA SER A 106 -13.19 -3.90 -1.21
C SER A 106 -14.41 -4.48 -0.48
N LYS A 107 -14.94 -3.83 0.56
CA LYS A 107 -16.18 -4.23 1.22
C LYS A 107 -17.42 -3.63 0.55
N SER A 108 -17.33 -2.37 0.13
CA SER A 108 -18.36 -1.75 -0.73
C SER A 108 -18.61 -2.58 -2.00
N LEU A 109 -17.53 -3.15 -2.56
CA LEU A 109 -17.55 -4.08 -3.69
C LEU A 109 -18.22 -5.44 -3.40
N ARG A 110 -18.33 -5.86 -2.14
CA ARG A 110 -18.89 -7.18 -1.75
C ARG A 110 -20.30 -7.09 -1.15
N SER A 111 -20.73 -5.91 -0.71
CA SER A 111 -22.07 -5.69 -0.14
C SER A 111 -23.14 -5.31 -1.16
N SER A 112 -22.82 -5.21 -2.45
CA SER A 112 -23.79 -4.96 -3.53
C SER A 112 -24.54 -6.21 -3.98
N SER A 113 -25.03 -7.01 -3.01
CA SER A 113 -25.97 -8.11 -3.21
C SER A 113 -27.35 -7.75 -2.62
N ALA A 114 -27.82 -6.52 -2.82
CA ALA A 114 -29.17 -6.10 -2.46
C ALA A 114 -30.05 -6.09 -3.72
N PRO A 115 -31.26 -6.69 -3.70
CA PRO A 115 -32.18 -6.64 -4.82
C PRO A 115 -32.74 -5.23 -5.00
N CYS A 116 -32.91 -4.88 -6.26
CA CYS A 116 -33.44 -3.64 -6.80
C CYS A 116 -34.88 -3.35 -6.39
N VAL A 117 -35.20 -2.10 -6.01
CA VAL A 117 -36.38 -1.36 -6.52
C VAL A 117 -36.10 0.16 -6.48
N ALA A 118 -36.58 0.86 -7.50
CA ALA A 118 -36.76 2.32 -7.64
C ALA A 118 -35.63 3.16 -8.28
N ALA A 119 -35.60 3.07 -9.62
CA ALA A 119 -35.51 4.14 -10.62
C ALA A 119 -35.04 5.56 -10.21
N ARG A 120 -34.01 6.07 -10.92
CA ARG A 120 -34.15 7.17 -11.90
C ARG A 120 -32.85 7.42 -12.70
N ARG A 121 -32.97 7.23 -14.03
CA ARG A 121 -32.27 7.85 -15.17
C ARG A 121 -30.74 8.05 -15.11
N GLY A 122 -30.04 7.29 -15.96
CA GLY A 122 -28.95 7.85 -16.77
C GLY A 122 -27.51 7.58 -16.32
N ARG A 123 -27.17 6.34 -15.95
CA ARG A 123 -25.84 5.75 -16.15
C ARG A 123 -25.93 4.25 -15.90
N SER A 124 -25.33 3.48 -16.79
CA SER A 124 -25.29 2.01 -16.78
C SER A 124 -24.85 1.46 -15.41
N ALA A 125 -25.49 0.35 -15.04
CA ALA A 125 -25.37 -0.31 -13.76
C ALA A 125 -23.93 -0.78 -13.46
N GLY A 126 -23.41 -0.38 -12.31
CA GLY A 126 -22.49 -1.21 -11.51
C GLY A 126 -21.08 -1.50 -12.07
N GLU A 127 -20.55 -0.73 -13.01
CA GLU A 127 -19.14 -0.88 -13.40
C GLU A 127 -18.22 -0.41 -12.27
N THR A 128 -17.67 -1.38 -11.56
CA THR A 128 -16.66 -1.17 -10.52
C THR A 128 -15.39 -0.67 -11.19
N LEU A 129 -15.04 0.60 -10.99
CA LEU A 129 -13.81 1.15 -11.56
C LEU A 129 -12.59 0.37 -11.02
N PRO A 130 -11.75 -0.20 -11.90
CA PRO A 130 -10.54 -0.90 -11.49
C PRO A 130 -9.62 0.07 -10.76
N TRP A 131 -8.82 -0.45 -9.83
CA TRP A 131 -7.79 0.37 -9.18
C TRP A 131 -6.81 0.91 -10.22
N THR A 132 -6.51 2.20 -10.13
CA THR A 132 -5.60 2.88 -11.06
C THR A 132 -4.30 3.26 -10.36
N GLU A 133 -3.26 3.59 -11.15
CA GLU A 133 -1.98 4.11 -10.63
C GLU A 133 -2.11 5.45 -9.87
N LEU A 134 -3.23 6.14 -10.04
CA LEU A 134 -3.52 7.42 -9.38
C LEU A 134 -4.23 7.24 -8.03
N ASP A 135 -4.72 6.04 -7.73
CA ASP A 135 -5.41 5.77 -6.47
C ASP A 135 -4.41 5.74 -5.29
N HIS A 136 -4.77 6.37 -4.18
CA HIS A 136 -4.00 6.30 -2.94
C HIS A 136 -3.87 4.83 -2.48
N PRO A 137 -2.69 4.37 -2.02
CA PRO A 137 -1.50 5.13 -1.65
C PRO A 137 -0.42 5.30 -2.73
N LEU A 138 -0.65 4.89 -3.99
CA LEU A 138 0.42 4.80 -4.97
C LEU A 138 1.16 6.10 -5.29
N PRO A 139 0.49 7.24 -5.54
CA PRO A 139 1.19 8.49 -5.83
C PRO A 139 2.17 8.89 -4.71
N LEU A 140 1.71 8.80 -3.45
CA LEU A 140 2.56 9.09 -2.29
C LEU A 140 3.73 8.10 -2.20
N LEU A 141 3.51 6.80 -2.42
CA LEU A 141 4.58 5.82 -2.39
C LEU A 141 5.62 6.08 -3.49
N ARG A 142 5.18 6.39 -4.72
CA ARG A 142 6.10 6.76 -5.81
C ARG A 142 6.98 7.95 -5.41
N TYR A 143 6.36 9.02 -4.89
CA TYR A 143 7.09 10.17 -4.37
C TYR A 143 8.11 9.77 -3.30
N LEU A 144 7.71 8.95 -2.31
CA LEU A 144 8.61 8.54 -1.24
C LEU A 144 9.82 7.73 -1.72
N TYR A 145 9.67 6.89 -2.74
CA TYR A 145 10.75 6.07 -3.29
C TYR A 145 11.64 6.82 -4.30
N THR A 146 11.14 7.90 -4.91
CA THR A 146 11.91 8.75 -5.84
C THR A 146 12.50 10.00 -5.16
N CYS A 147 12.06 10.33 -3.95
CA CYS A 147 12.44 11.56 -3.27
C CYS A 147 13.94 11.57 -2.92
N PRO A 148 14.72 12.58 -3.35
CA PRO A 148 16.16 12.63 -3.13
C PRO A 148 16.54 12.98 -1.69
N HIS A 149 15.58 13.38 -0.85
CA HIS A 149 15.83 13.86 0.51
C HIS A 149 15.68 12.79 1.60
N ILE A 150 15.12 11.63 1.26
CA ILE A 150 14.88 10.53 2.19
C ILE A 150 15.41 9.23 1.62
N HIS A 151 15.82 8.31 2.50
CA HIS A 151 16.05 6.94 2.07
C HIS A 151 14.70 6.29 1.72
N PRO A 152 14.61 5.46 0.66
CA PRO A 152 13.41 4.69 0.35
C PRO A 152 12.89 3.94 1.59
N PRO A 153 11.57 4.04 1.89
CA PRO A 153 10.99 3.34 3.03
C PRO A 153 11.15 1.81 2.97
N ALA A 154 11.15 1.18 4.14
CA ALA A 154 11.15 -0.26 4.25
C ALA A 154 9.82 -0.84 3.73
N VAL A 155 9.86 -1.50 2.58
CA VAL A 155 8.67 -2.05 1.90
C VAL A 155 7.96 -3.13 2.73
N ASN A 156 8.74 -3.91 3.48
CA ASN A 156 8.26 -5.02 4.31
C ASN A 156 7.94 -4.61 5.76
N SER A 157 7.81 -3.31 6.06
CA SER A 157 7.41 -2.84 7.39
C SER A 157 6.19 -3.58 7.91
N HIS A 158 6.19 -3.85 9.22
CA HIS A 158 5.14 -4.60 9.90
C HIS A 158 4.88 -6.00 9.31
N GLU A 159 5.94 -6.73 8.94
CA GLU A 159 5.88 -8.11 8.43
C GLU A 159 5.01 -8.20 7.16
N GLY A 160 5.32 -7.38 6.15
CA GLY A 160 4.64 -7.45 4.84
C GLY A 160 3.17 -7.00 4.87
N TYR A 161 2.78 -6.14 5.81
CA TYR A 161 1.40 -5.66 5.95
C TYR A 161 0.88 -4.96 4.69
N ALA A 162 1.72 -4.15 4.05
CA ALA A 162 1.40 -3.42 2.82
C ALA A 162 0.97 -4.37 1.69
N LEU A 163 1.80 -5.37 1.38
CA LEU A 163 1.55 -6.36 0.34
C LEU A 163 0.29 -7.17 0.65
N THR A 164 0.14 -7.65 1.89
CA THR A 164 -1.04 -8.40 2.34
C THR A 164 -2.33 -7.60 2.11
N LYS A 165 -2.33 -6.30 2.40
CA LYS A 165 -3.50 -5.44 2.19
C LYS A 165 -3.78 -5.14 0.73
N ALA A 166 -2.75 -4.91 -0.08
CA ALA A 166 -2.89 -4.71 -1.52
C ALA A 166 -3.52 -5.95 -2.21
N VAL A 167 -3.07 -7.14 -1.82
CA VAL A 167 -3.61 -8.43 -2.28
C VAL A 167 -5.06 -8.60 -1.81
N GLN A 168 -5.35 -8.29 -0.55
CA GLN A 168 -6.72 -8.34 -0.03
C GLN A 168 -7.69 -7.41 -0.77
N SER A 169 -7.22 -6.25 -1.24
CA SER A 169 -8.04 -5.30 -2.01
C SER A 169 -8.05 -5.55 -3.52
N GLY A 170 -7.18 -6.43 -4.03
CA GLY A 170 -7.01 -6.65 -5.48
C GLY A 170 -6.43 -5.44 -6.20
N PHE A 171 -5.59 -4.65 -5.52
CA PHE A 171 -4.98 -3.45 -6.10
C PHE A 171 -3.72 -3.84 -6.88
N VAL A 172 -3.90 -4.36 -8.09
CA VAL A 172 -2.82 -4.94 -8.93
C VAL A 172 -1.64 -3.97 -9.15
N PRO A 173 -1.84 -2.72 -9.59
CA PRO A 173 -0.78 -1.71 -9.63
C PRO A 173 0.08 -1.61 -8.36
N LEU A 174 -0.57 -1.61 -7.19
CA LEU A 174 0.12 -1.50 -5.91
C LEU A 174 0.90 -2.77 -5.58
N ILE A 175 0.35 -3.94 -5.91
CA ILE A 175 1.04 -5.22 -5.73
C ILE A 175 2.32 -5.23 -6.57
N GLN A 176 2.24 -4.86 -7.85
CA GLN A 176 3.39 -4.79 -8.75
C GLN A 176 4.44 -3.80 -8.25
N PHE A 177 4.03 -2.59 -7.85
CA PHE A 177 4.92 -1.58 -7.28
C PHE A 177 5.68 -2.13 -6.06
N LEU A 178 4.96 -2.70 -5.07
CA LEU A 178 5.58 -3.24 -3.86
C LEU A 178 6.55 -4.40 -4.19
N LEU A 179 6.16 -5.30 -5.07
CA LEU A 179 6.98 -6.43 -5.51
C LEU A 179 8.25 -5.98 -6.26
N ASN A 180 8.18 -4.90 -7.04
CA ASN A 180 9.33 -4.33 -7.74
C ASN A 180 10.31 -3.63 -6.78
N HIS A 181 9.80 -3.09 -5.67
CA HIS A 181 10.60 -2.50 -4.60
C HIS A 181 11.05 -3.51 -3.51
N GLY A 182 10.96 -4.81 -3.77
CA GLY A 182 11.51 -5.86 -2.90
C GLY A 182 10.56 -6.40 -1.83
N ALA A 183 9.24 -6.21 -1.97
CA ALA A 183 8.28 -6.86 -1.09
C ALA A 183 8.36 -8.38 -1.22
N THR A 184 8.49 -9.08 -0.09
CA THR A 184 8.53 -10.54 -0.06
C THR A 184 7.15 -11.08 0.35
N PRO A 185 6.57 -12.06 -0.39
CA PRO A 185 5.25 -12.60 -0.05
C PRO A 185 5.26 -13.56 1.13
N ASP A 186 6.43 -14.00 1.60
CA ASP A 186 6.62 -15.05 2.60
C ASP A 186 6.27 -14.65 4.04
N TRP A 187 6.10 -13.34 4.30
CA TRP A 187 5.73 -12.87 5.62
C TRP A 187 4.42 -13.50 6.11
N LYS A 188 4.38 -13.79 7.43
CA LYS A 188 3.25 -14.41 8.12
C LYS A 188 2.82 -15.75 7.50
N SER A 189 3.80 -16.61 7.19
CA SER A 189 3.58 -17.92 6.56
C SER A 189 2.91 -17.80 5.20
N SER A 190 3.43 -16.91 4.36
CA SER A 190 2.93 -16.64 3.01
C SER A 190 1.45 -16.19 2.97
N LEU A 191 1.04 -15.35 3.94
CA LEU A 191 -0.36 -14.93 4.10
C LEU A 191 -0.92 -14.25 2.84
N ALA A 192 -0.10 -13.44 2.17
CA ALA A 192 -0.49 -12.80 0.91
C ALA A 192 -0.89 -13.84 -0.14
N VAL A 193 -0.10 -14.90 -0.31
CA VAL A 193 -0.41 -15.97 -1.28
C VAL A 193 -1.63 -16.77 -0.84
N LEU A 194 -1.77 -17.08 0.45
CA LEU A 194 -2.95 -17.76 0.98
C LEU A 194 -4.25 -16.97 0.73
N ILE A 195 -4.21 -15.63 0.83
CA ILE A 195 -5.35 -14.79 0.47
C ILE A 195 -5.67 -14.91 -1.01
N ALA A 196 -4.68 -14.87 -1.90
CA ALA A 196 -4.89 -15.03 -3.34
C ALA A 196 -5.50 -16.41 -3.68
N ILE A 197 -5.02 -17.48 -3.05
CA ILE A 197 -5.58 -18.84 -3.16
C ILE A 197 -7.05 -18.87 -2.71
N SER A 198 -7.36 -18.24 -1.56
CA SER A 198 -8.71 -18.19 -1.03
C SER A 198 -9.71 -17.45 -1.96
N ARG A 199 -9.19 -16.53 -2.77
CA ARG A 199 -9.95 -15.80 -3.81
C ARG A 199 -10.03 -16.56 -5.14
N ARG A 200 -9.34 -17.70 -5.27
CA ARG A 200 -9.21 -18.49 -6.51
C ARG A 200 -8.67 -17.65 -7.67
N ASP A 201 -7.71 -16.77 -7.37
CA ASP A 201 -7.13 -15.84 -8.35
C ASP A 201 -5.75 -16.36 -8.78
N LEU A 202 -5.73 -17.24 -9.78
CA LEU A 202 -4.48 -17.79 -10.34
C LEU A 202 -3.53 -16.70 -10.86
N PRO A 203 -3.97 -15.68 -11.63
CA PRO A 203 -3.09 -14.59 -12.06
C PRO A 203 -2.39 -13.88 -10.88
N MET A 204 -3.12 -13.61 -9.79
CA MET A 204 -2.55 -13.01 -8.60
C MET A 204 -1.58 -13.95 -7.87
N VAL A 205 -1.87 -15.26 -7.81
CA VAL A 205 -0.93 -16.26 -7.27
C VAL A 205 0.36 -16.30 -8.09
N ARG A 206 0.25 -16.35 -9.43
CA ARG A 206 1.42 -16.30 -10.33
C ARG A 206 2.23 -15.04 -10.11
N MET A 207 1.60 -13.87 -10.03
CA MET A 207 2.28 -12.60 -9.77
C MET A 207 3.08 -12.58 -8.44
N LEU A 208 2.55 -13.23 -7.39
CA LEU A 208 3.22 -13.29 -6.10
C LEU A 208 4.34 -14.33 -6.07
N VAL A 209 4.15 -15.49 -6.70
CA VAL A 209 5.10 -16.61 -6.67
C VAL A 209 6.23 -16.39 -7.68
N GLU A 210 5.89 -16.00 -8.90
CA GLU A 210 6.85 -15.86 -9.99
C GLU A 210 7.63 -14.54 -9.88
N ARG A 211 8.90 -14.59 -10.26
CA ARG A 211 9.69 -13.37 -10.38
C ARG A 211 9.33 -12.69 -11.69
N SER A 212 8.46 -11.67 -11.61
CA SER A 212 8.13 -10.86 -12.79
C SER A 212 9.40 -10.18 -13.33
N GLU A 213 9.84 -10.59 -14.52
CA GLU A 213 10.83 -9.88 -15.33
C GLU A 213 10.17 -8.62 -15.91
N THR A 214 9.79 -7.65 -15.09
CA THR A 214 9.44 -6.34 -15.65
C THR A 214 10.73 -5.65 -16.10
N ILE A 215 11.15 -5.98 -17.32
CA ILE A 215 11.35 -5.02 -18.40
C ILE A 215 12.01 -3.72 -17.93
N HIS A 216 13.33 -3.73 -17.75
CA HIS A 216 14.10 -2.55 -18.18
C HIS A 216 14.07 -2.55 -19.71
N ALA A 217 12.94 -2.13 -20.30
CA ALA A 217 12.89 -1.73 -21.70
C ALA A 217 13.74 -0.47 -21.81
N LEU A 218 15.00 -0.68 -22.17
CA LEU A 218 15.72 0.27 -23.00
C LEU A 218 14.87 0.58 -24.25
N PRO A 219 15.00 1.79 -24.81
CA PRO A 219 14.13 2.27 -25.86
C PRO A 219 14.10 1.32 -27.06
N GLU A 220 12.92 1.24 -27.67
CA GLU A 220 12.54 0.36 -28.77
C GLU A 220 13.62 0.25 -29.85
N GLY A 221 14.11 -0.96 -30.12
CA GLY A 221 15.07 -1.15 -31.21
C GLY A 221 15.63 -2.55 -31.45
N GLU A 222 15.76 -3.43 -30.45
CA GLU A 222 16.46 -4.70 -30.67
C GLU A 222 15.68 -5.94 -30.22
N LYS A 223 15.32 -6.76 -31.21
CA LYS A 223 14.85 -8.14 -31.02
C LYS A 223 16.00 -8.97 -30.43
N VAL A 224 15.98 -9.21 -29.13
CA VAL A 224 16.90 -10.19 -28.52
C VAL A 224 16.11 -11.41 -28.06
N GLY A 225 16.14 -12.47 -28.88
CA GLY A 225 15.84 -13.83 -28.47
C GLY A 225 16.93 -14.35 -27.53
N ALA A 226 16.94 -13.89 -26.28
CA ALA A 226 17.84 -14.43 -25.25
C ALA A 226 17.14 -15.58 -24.52
N LYS A 227 17.82 -16.73 -24.45
CA LYS A 227 17.44 -17.88 -23.62
C LYS A 227 17.19 -17.40 -22.18
N ARG A 228 15.90 -17.33 -21.80
CA ARG A 228 15.44 -16.96 -20.45
C ARG A 228 16.07 -17.91 -19.44
N ARG A 229 17.10 -17.46 -18.74
CA ARG A 229 17.58 -18.15 -17.53
C ARG A 229 16.49 -17.94 -16.50
N ARG A 230 15.72 -19.00 -16.21
CA ARG A 230 14.65 -18.95 -15.20
C ARG A 230 15.27 -18.49 -13.88
N LEU A 231 15.04 -17.22 -13.50
CA LEU A 231 15.32 -16.80 -12.12
C LEU A 231 14.42 -17.62 -11.21
N GLU A 232 14.96 -18.04 -10.07
CA GLU A 232 14.19 -18.74 -9.05
C GLU A 232 12.97 -17.93 -8.63
N ASP A 233 11.89 -18.64 -8.30
CA ASP A 233 10.65 -18.06 -7.83
C ASP A 233 10.87 -17.19 -6.58
N ARG A 234 10.00 -16.19 -6.39
CA ARG A 234 10.02 -15.34 -5.19
C ARG A 234 9.68 -16.12 -3.92
N VAL A 235 8.92 -17.20 -4.07
CA VAL A 235 8.34 -17.99 -2.98
C VAL A 235 8.43 -19.47 -3.33
N SER A 236 8.92 -20.28 -2.40
CA SER A 236 8.80 -21.73 -2.51
C SER A 236 7.38 -22.16 -2.12
N ILE A 237 6.74 -22.97 -2.97
CA ILE A 237 5.39 -23.43 -2.71
C ILE A 237 5.42 -24.54 -1.66
N THR A 238 4.71 -24.30 -0.56
CA THR A 238 4.64 -25.22 0.58
C THR A 238 3.43 -26.16 0.46
N PRO A 239 3.50 -27.38 1.03
CA PRO A 239 2.36 -28.29 1.09
C PRO A 239 1.12 -27.67 1.79
N LYS A 240 1.34 -26.71 2.68
CA LYS A 240 0.27 -25.92 3.33
C LYS A 240 -0.52 -25.10 2.31
N MET A 241 0.14 -24.49 1.34
CA MET A 241 -0.51 -23.71 0.27
C MET A 241 -1.31 -24.60 -0.67
N LEU A 242 -0.76 -25.77 -1.02
CA LEU A 242 -1.46 -26.77 -1.81
C LEU A 242 -2.72 -27.28 -1.10
N ARG A 243 -2.62 -27.63 0.19
CA ARG A 243 -3.78 -28.01 1.01
C ARG A 243 -4.84 -26.91 1.06
N ALA A 244 -4.43 -25.64 1.15
CA ALA A 244 -5.36 -24.52 1.11
C ALA A 244 -6.07 -24.42 -0.25
N ALA A 245 -5.37 -24.64 -1.36
CA ALA A 245 -5.95 -24.65 -2.70
C ALA A 245 -6.98 -25.78 -2.87
N VAL A 246 -6.68 -26.99 -2.38
CA VAL A 246 -7.62 -28.13 -2.36
C VAL A 246 -8.87 -27.80 -1.53
N LYS A 247 -8.70 -27.28 -0.31
CA LYS A 247 -9.83 -26.84 0.53
C LYS A 247 -10.69 -25.77 -0.16
N CYS A 248 -10.06 -24.85 -0.87
CA CYS A 248 -10.75 -23.82 -1.63
C CYS A 248 -11.32 -24.32 -2.97
N LYS A 249 -11.10 -25.58 -3.38
CA LYS A 249 -11.51 -26.15 -4.68
C LYS A 249 -10.98 -25.35 -5.89
N ALA A 250 -9.77 -24.80 -5.78
CA ALA A 250 -9.13 -24.02 -6.85
C ALA A 250 -8.29 -24.93 -7.76
N GLN A 251 -8.94 -25.62 -8.71
CA GLN A 251 -8.31 -26.65 -9.55
C GLN A 251 -7.17 -26.10 -10.42
N ASP A 252 -7.36 -24.91 -10.96
CA ASP A 252 -6.35 -24.16 -11.72
C ASP A 252 -5.07 -23.90 -10.91
N ILE A 253 -5.21 -23.53 -9.63
CA ILE A 253 -4.08 -23.30 -8.72
C ILE A 253 -3.43 -24.62 -8.30
N ILE A 254 -4.22 -25.67 -8.06
CA ILE A 254 -3.70 -27.02 -7.72
C ILE A 254 -2.87 -27.57 -8.88
N GLU A 255 -3.38 -27.46 -10.10
CA GLU A 255 -2.67 -27.88 -11.32
C GLU A 255 -1.37 -27.10 -11.48
N TYR A 256 -1.39 -25.78 -11.31
CA TYR A 256 -0.20 -24.94 -11.33
C TYR A 256 0.85 -25.39 -10.28
N PHE A 257 0.44 -25.61 -9.03
CA PHE A 257 1.37 -26.02 -7.96
C PHE A 257 1.98 -27.41 -8.18
N THR A 258 1.20 -28.35 -8.71
CA THR A 258 1.65 -29.74 -8.90
C THR A 258 2.45 -29.91 -10.19
N ARG A 259 1.96 -29.37 -11.32
CA ARG A 259 2.57 -29.54 -12.64
C ARG A 259 3.73 -28.59 -12.90
N GLU A 260 3.53 -27.29 -12.66
CA GLU A 260 4.55 -26.30 -12.99
C GLU A 260 5.60 -26.15 -11.90
N LYS A 261 5.20 -26.30 -10.64
CA LYS A 261 6.05 -26.02 -9.47
C LYS A 261 6.48 -27.27 -8.71
N GLY A 262 6.00 -28.45 -9.10
CA GLY A 262 6.45 -29.74 -8.58
C GLY A 262 6.16 -29.96 -7.10
N CYS A 263 5.14 -29.30 -6.52
CA CYS A 263 4.79 -29.48 -5.12
C CYS A 263 4.14 -30.86 -4.92
N ILE A 264 4.76 -31.70 -4.09
CA ILE A 264 4.26 -33.04 -3.79
C ILE A 264 3.09 -32.93 -2.78
N PRO A 265 1.90 -33.48 -3.10
CA PRO A 265 0.78 -33.52 -2.16
C PRO A 265 1.08 -34.38 -0.94
N ASP A 266 0.70 -33.89 0.24
CA ASP A 266 0.71 -34.69 1.47
C ASP A 266 -0.43 -35.74 1.43
N ILE A 267 -0.31 -36.84 2.19
CA ILE A 267 -1.30 -37.94 2.25
C ILE A 267 -2.70 -37.40 2.54
N HIS A 268 -2.81 -36.48 3.49
CA HIS A 268 -4.08 -35.81 3.80
C HIS A 268 -4.64 -34.97 2.65
N THR A 269 -3.77 -34.45 1.77
CA THR A 269 -4.19 -33.65 0.62
C THR A 269 -4.70 -34.54 -0.50
N LEU A 270 -4.12 -35.74 -0.66
CA LEU A 270 -4.60 -36.77 -1.59
C LEU A 270 -5.99 -37.27 -1.19
N LEU A 271 -6.23 -37.54 0.10
CA LEU A 271 -7.54 -37.94 0.61
C LEU A 271 -8.64 -36.87 0.41
N MET A 272 -8.27 -35.61 0.17
CA MET A 272 -9.23 -34.53 -0.12
C MET A 272 -9.47 -34.33 -1.63
N LEU A 273 -8.73 -35.03 -2.49
CA LEU A 273 -8.84 -34.99 -3.95
C LEU A 273 -9.67 -36.16 -4.51
N GLU A 274 -9.85 -37.23 -3.72
CA GLU A 274 -10.83 -38.30 -3.96
C GLU A 274 -12.27 -37.84 -3.68
#